data_AF-A0AAV3Y243-F1
#
_entry.id   AF-A0AAV3Y243-F1
#
_cell.length_a   1.000
_cell.length_b   1.000
_cell.length_c   1.000
_cell.angle_alpha   90.00
_cell.angle_beta   90.00
_cell.angle_gamma   90.00
#
_symmetry.space_group_name_H-M   'P 1'
#
loop_
_entity.id
_entity.type
_entity.pdbx_description
1 polymer ?
#
loop_
_entity_poly.entity_id
_entity_poly.type
_entity_poly.pdbx_seq_one_letter_code
_entity_poly.pdbx_strand_id
1 'polypeptide(L)'
;MRLMANLIVSFRKETDDENASGIDMLNFTKFDVLEVIIKQLTKKEDGHERAGLKMRFGFLLQKAVKAMKGYFIMKGEFDQEADMTRFSDVFDVNWNFIFTLLKLSVNKREEVFGSHLLCQLKMTFQLSGIIFWKKWRNK
;
A
#
# COMPACT_ATOMS: atom_id res chain seq x y z
N MET A 1 -5.44 -10.57 -4.53
CA MET A 1 -5.35 -10.80 -5.99
C MET A 1 -6.41 -10.05 -6.81
N ARG A 2 -7.70 -10.03 -6.42
CA ARG A 2 -8.76 -9.31 -7.17
C ARG A 2 -8.48 -7.82 -7.46
N LEU A 3 -7.90 -7.08 -6.50
CA LEU A 3 -7.57 -5.66 -6.69
C LEU A 3 -6.56 -5.43 -7.81
N MET A 4 -5.53 -6.27 -7.90
CA MET A 4 -4.51 -6.18 -8.94
C MET A 4 -5.09 -6.54 -10.31
N ALA A 5 -5.97 -7.55 -10.37
CA ALA A 5 -6.68 -7.89 -11.61
C ALA A 5 -7.56 -6.74 -12.11
N ASN A 6 -8.29 -6.08 -11.21
CA ASN A 6 -9.09 -4.90 -11.56
C ASN A 6 -8.21 -3.76 -12.08
N LEU A 7 -7.04 -3.55 -11.48
CA LEU A 7 -6.09 -2.53 -11.92
C LEU A 7 -5.59 -2.82 -13.34
N ILE A 8 -5.23 -4.07 -13.64
CA ILE A 8 -4.80 -4.48 -14.98
C ILE A 8 -5.93 -4.32 -16.01
N VAL A 9 -7.17 -4.69 -15.65
CA VAL A 9 -8.32 -4.50 -16.56
C VAL A 9 -8.56 -3.02 -16.84
N SER A 10 -8.50 -2.17 -15.82
CA SER A 10 -8.63 -0.71 -16.01
C SER A 10 -7.47 -0.14 -16.82
N PHE A 11 -6.26 -0.67 -16.64
CA PHE A 11 -5.09 -0.27 -17.41
C PHE A 11 -5.25 -0.57 -18.89
N ARG A 12 -5.68 -1.78 -19.23
CA ARG A 12 -5.95 -2.18 -20.63
C ARG A 12 -6.97 -1.27 -21.31
N LYS A 13 -8.00 -0.86 -20.57
CA LYS A 13 -9.03 0.07 -21.07
C LYS A 13 -8.47 1.46 -21.33
N GLU A 14 -7.60 1.97 -20.45
CA GLU A 14 -7.05 3.31 -20.58
C GLU A 14 -5.95 3.39 -21.65
N THR A 15 -5.21 2.30 -21.88
CA THR A 15 -4.14 2.23 -22.90
C THR A 15 -4.62 1.71 -24.25
N ASP A 16 -5.90 1.35 -24.38
CA ASP A 16 -6.48 0.67 -25.56
C ASP A 16 -5.67 -0.56 -26.02
N ASP A 17 -5.09 -1.28 -25.05
CA ASP A 17 -4.24 -2.45 -25.29
C ASP A 17 -4.77 -3.63 -24.49
N GLU A 18 -5.55 -4.49 -25.13
CA GLU A 18 -6.17 -5.65 -24.50
C GLU A 18 -5.16 -6.70 -24.04
N ASN A 19 -3.95 -6.70 -24.62
CA ASN A 19 -2.90 -7.67 -24.35
C ASN A 19 -1.87 -7.18 -23.33
N ALA A 20 -1.97 -5.92 -22.87
CA ALA A 20 -1.06 -5.38 -21.88
C ALA A 20 -0.94 -6.29 -20.66
N SER A 21 0.30 -6.66 -20.35
CA SER A 21 0.64 -7.52 -19.23
C SER A 21 0.87 -6.70 -17.96
N GLY A 22 1.00 -7.40 -16.82
CA GLY A 22 1.39 -6.74 -15.56
C GLY A 22 2.79 -6.11 -15.63
N ILE A 23 3.65 -6.55 -16.57
CA ILE A 23 4.98 -5.98 -16.78
C ILE A 23 4.88 -4.63 -17.47
N ASP A 24 4.02 -4.54 -18.49
CA ASP A 24 3.77 -3.30 -19.23
C ASP A 24 3.20 -2.20 -18.33
N MET A 25 2.39 -2.59 -17.35
CA MET A 25 1.85 -1.69 -16.33
C MET A 25 2.94 -1.15 -15.38
N LEU A 26 4.02 -1.89 -15.17
CA LEU A 26 5.16 -1.52 -14.31
C LEU A 26 6.27 -0.82 -15.10
N ASN A 27 5.97 -0.30 -16.29
CA ASN A 27 6.88 0.51 -17.06
C ASN A 27 6.84 1.97 -16.57
N PHE A 28 8.02 2.56 -16.37
CA PHE A 28 8.17 3.96 -15.98
C PHE A 28 7.41 4.93 -16.90
N THR A 29 7.42 4.69 -18.21
CA THR A 29 6.76 5.55 -19.20
C THR A 29 5.24 5.60 -19.06
N LYS A 30 4.64 4.58 -18.43
CA LYS A 30 3.19 4.46 -18.23
C LYS A 30 2.77 4.81 -16.79
N PHE A 31 3.67 5.40 -16.01
CA PHE A 31 3.41 5.77 -14.62
C PHE A 31 2.26 6.77 -14.47
N ASP A 32 2.20 7.80 -15.32
CA ASP A 32 1.15 8.83 -15.26
C ASP A 32 -0.24 8.22 -15.51
N VAL A 33 -0.34 7.30 -16.47
CA VAL A 33 -1.56 6.55 -16.77
C VAL A 33 -1.99 5.72 -15.54
N LEU A 34 -1.03 5.05 -14.90
CA LEU A 34 -1.28 4.28 -13.69
C LEU A 34 -1.80 5.16 -12.54
N GLU A 35 -1.26 6.37 -12.38
CA GLU A 35 -1.71 7.31 -11.36
C GLU A 35 -3.17 7.75 -11.60
N VAL A 36 -3.52 8.06 -12.86
CA VAL A 36 -4.89 8.43 -13.26
C VAL A 36 -5.86 7.29 -12.95
N ILE A 37 -5.51 6.06 -13.32
CA ILE A 37 -6.36 4.88 -13.06
C ILE A 37 -6.55 4.66 -11.56
N ILE A 38 -5.49 4.78 -10.75
CA ILE A 38 -5.61 4.63 -9.30
C ILE A 38 -6.53 5.73 -8.73
N LYS A 39 -6.42 6.97 -9.19
CA LYS A 39 -7.34 8.06 -8.79
C LYS A 39 -8.78 7.73 -9.16
N GLN A 40 -9.04 7.26 -10.37
CA GLN A 40 -10.39 6.87 -10.82
C GLN A 40 -10.96 5.72 -9.98
N LEU A 41 -10.19 4.65 -9.77
CA LEU A 41 -10.61 3.47 -9.00
C LEU A 41 -10.81 3.75 -7.50
N THR A 42 -10.17 4.80 -6.99
CA THR A 42 -10.28 5.19 -5.59
C THR A 42 -11.30 6.29 -5.36
N LYS A 43 -11.81 6.94 -6.42
CA LYS A 43 -12.88 7.93 -6.31
C LYS A 43 -14.22 7.24 -6.00
N LYS A 44 -14.95 7.75 -5.01
CA LYS A 44 -16.33 7.37 -4.73
C LYS A 44 -17.29 8.20 -5.59
N GLU A 45 -18.53 7.74 -5.66
CA GLU A 45 -19.66 8.46 -6.29
C GLU A 45 -19.91 9.84 -5.65
N ASP A 46 -19.60 9.98 -4.35
CA ASP A 46 -19.67 11.25 -3.60
C ASP A 46 -18.48 12.20 -3.85
N GLY A 47 -17.55 11.83 -4.74
CA GLY A 47 -16.35 12.60 -5.05
C GLY A 47 -15.21 12.46 -4.04
N HIS A 48 -15.42 11.77 -2.91
CA HIS A 48 -14.37 11.54 -1.92
C HIS A 48 -13.45 10.36 -2.30
N GLU A 49 -12.16 10.46 -1.99
CA GLU A 49 -11.22 9.37 -2.23
C GLU A 49 -11.28 8.30 -1.13
N ARG A 50 -11.28 7.02 -1.54
CA ARG A 50 -11.10 5.86 -0.67
C ARG A 50 -9.62 5.73 -0.29
N ALA A 51 -9.19 6.56 0.67
CA ALA A 51 -7.81 6.59 1.19
C ALA A 51 -7.22 5.20 1.49
N GLY A 52 -8.00 4.33 2.15
CA GLY A 52 -7.57 2.96 2.47
C GLY A 52 -7.38 2.07 1.24
N LEU A 53 -8.16 2.26 0.18
CA LEU A 53 -8.01 1.51 -1.07
C LEU A 53 -6.77 1.97 -1.84
N LYS A 54 -6.51 3.28 -1.86
CA LYS A 54 -5.32 3.90 -2.44
C LYS A 54 -4.03 3.35 -1.79
N MET A 55 -4.01 3.28 -0.46
CA MET A 55 -2.90 2.69 0.31
C MET A 55 -2.68 1.21 -0.03
N ARG A 56 -3.77 0.44 -0.19
CA ARG A 56 -3.68 -0.98 -0.57
C ARG A 56 -3.12 -1.15 -1.98
N PHE A 57 -3.52 -0.29 -2.93
CA PHE A 57 -3.03 -0.38 -4.31
C PHE A 57 -1.53 -0.25 -4.39
N GLY A 58 -0.93 0.75 -3.76
CA GLY A 58 0.51 0.85 -3.93
C GLY A 58 1.35 -0.01 -3.00
N PHE A 59 0.82 -0.51 -1.87
CA PHE A 59 1.47 -1.63 -1.21
C PHE A 59 1.53 -2.87 -2.13
N LEU A 60 0.47 -3.12 -2.92
CA LEU A 60 0.46 -4.18 -3.91
C LEU A 60 1.44 -3.90 -5.05
N LEU A 61 1.53 -2.67 -5.55
CA LEU A 61 2.48 -2.28 -6.60
C LEU A 61 3.94 -2.41 -6.13
N GLN A 62 4.28 -1.92 -4.94
CA GLN A 62 5.62 -2.11 -4.37
C GLN A 62 6.00 -3.59 -4.27
N LYS A 63 5.05 -4.44 -3.85
CA LYS A 63 5.28 -5.89 -3.82
C LYS A 63 5.46 -6.48 -5.22
N ALA A 64 4.67 -6.04 -6.19
CA ALA A 64 4.77 -6.51 -7.57
C ALA A 64 6.14 -6.13 -8.18
N VAL A 65 6.59 -4.90 -8.01
CA VAL A 65 7.90 -4.42 -8.50
C VAL A 65 9.03 -5.23 -7.89
N LYS A 66 9.02 -5.47 -6.57
CA LYS A 66 10.05 -6.29 -5.90
C LYS A 66 10.07 -7.73 -6.42
N ALA A 67 8.90 -8.33 -6.65
CA ALA A 67 8.81 -9.67 -7.21
C ALA A 67 9.34 -9.73 -8.66
N MET A 68 8.98 -8.76 -9.49
CA MET A 68 9.45 -8.66 -10.88
C MET A 68 10.97 -8.41 -10.97
N LYS A 69 11.50 -7.53 -10.11
CA LYS A 69 12.95 -7.30 -9.99
C LYS A 69 13.69 -8.60 -9.67
N GLY A 70 13.21 -9.37 -8.68
CA GLY A 70 13.80 -10.68 -8.36
C GLY A 70 13.74 -11.66 -9.53
N TYR A 71 12.65 -11.68 -10.28
CA TYR A 71 12.50 -12.52 -11.47
C TYR A 71 13.51 -12.18 -12.57
N PHE A 72 13.71 -10.90 -12.88
CA PHE A 72 14.69 -10.48 -13.89
C PHE A 72 16.13 -10.76 -13.48
N ILE A 73 16.46 -10.57 -12.19
CA ILE A 73 17.77 -10.95 -11.65
C ILE A 73 18.01 -12.46 -11.83
N MET A 74 17.03 -13.30 -11.51
CA MET A 74 17.15 -14.75 -11.66
C MET A 74 17.34 -15.18 -13.13
N LYS A 75 16.81 -14.42 -14.08
CA LYS A 75 16.97 -14.67 -15.52
C LYS A 75 18.24 -14.06 -16.13
N GLY A 76 18.96 -13.22 -15.40
CA GLY A 76 20.09 -12.45 -15.93
C GLY A 76 19.68 -11.30 -16.87
N GLU A 77 18.42 -10.86 -16.82
CA GLU A 77 17.88 -9.77 -17.64
C GLU A 77 18.10 -8.42 -16.92
N PHE A 78 19.35 -7.98 -16.85
CA PHE A 78 19.74 -6.79 -16.05
C PHE A 78 19.19 -5.46 -16.58
N ASP A 79 18.95 -5.34 -17.89
CA ASP A 79 18.36 -4.12 -18.45
C ASP A 79 16.91 -3.91 -17.95
N GLN A 80 16.14 -4.99 -17.86
CA GLN A 80 14.76 -4.95 -17.36
C GLN A 80 14.72 -4.77 -15.83
N GLU A 81 15.72 -5.30 -15.12
CA GLU A 81 15.93 -5.03 -13.70
C GLU A 81 16.21 -3.54 -13.43
N ALA A 82 17.02 -2.90 -14.27
CA ALA A 82 17.32 -1.47 -14.17
C ALA A 82 16.06 -0.63 -14.39
N ASP A 83 15.21 -1.00 -15.36
CA ASP A 83 13.94 -0.32 -15.61
C ASP A 83 12.94 -0.49 -14.46
N MET A 84 12.88 -1.67 -13.85
CA MET A 84 12.07 -1.90 -12.64
C MET A 84 12.59 -1.11 -11.44
N THR A 85 13.91 -0.91 -11.35
CA THR A 85 14.52 -0.09 -10.30
C THR A 85 14.16 1.38 -10.48
N ARG A 86 14.25 1.92 -11.71
CA ARG A 86 13.80 3.28 -12.03
C ARG A 86 12.32 3.48 -11.71
N PHE A 87 11.48 2.51 -12.07
CA PHE A 87 10.06 2.55 -11.71
C PHE A 87 9.89 2.58 -10.19
N SER A 88 10.62 1.75 -9.44
CA SER A 88 10.56 1.73 -7.97
C SER A 88 10.96 3.07 -7.36
N ASP A 89 12.00 3.71 -7.86
CA ASP A 89 12.50 4.99 -7.32
C ASP A 89 11.49 6.11 -7.55
N VAL A 90 10.95 6.21 -8.76
CA VAL A 90 9.90 7.19 -9.12
C VAL A 90 8.63 6.91 -8.32
N PHE A 91 8.28 5.63 -8.19
CA PHE A 91 7.14 5.21 -7.39
C PHE A 91 7.33 5.63 -5.93
N ASP A 92 8.50 5.44 -5.32
CA ASP A 92 8.73 5.79 -3.91
C ASP A 92 8.73 7.30 -3.66
N VAL A 93 9.25 8.11 -4.59
CA VAL A 93 9.16 9.58 -4.52
C VAL A 93 7.71 10.04 -4.56
N ASN A 94 6.95 9.56 -5.54
CA ASN A 94 5.53 9.89 -5.69
C ASN A 94 4.68 9.29 -4.56
N TRP A 95 5.06 8.12 -4.05
CA TRP A 95 4.40 7.48 -2.92
C TRP A 95 4.52 8.31 -1.65
N ASN A 96 5.72 8.82 -1.36
CA ASN A 96 5.92 9.69 -0.22
C ASN A 96 5.12 10.99 -0.37
N PHE A 97 5.02 11.56 -1.57
CA PHE A 97 4.21 12.76 -1.81
C PHE A 97 2.70 12.51 -1.67
N ILE A 98 2.20 11.46 -2.32
CA ILE A 98 0.76 11.12 -2.40
C ILE A 98 0.24 10.56 -1.06
N PHE A 99 1.07 9.84 -0.29
CA PHE A 99 0.63 9.11 0.90
C PHE A 99 1.10 9.67 2.24
N THR A 100 2.09 10.57 2.28
CA THR A 100 2.41 11.29 3.53
C THR A 100 1.28 12.20 3.96
N LEU A 101 0.62 12.88 3.01
CA LEU A 101 -0.61 13.64 3.28
C LEU A 101 -1.76 12.75 3.78
N LEU A 102 -1.85 11.51 3.28
CA LEU A 102 -2.86 10.55 3.74
C LEU A 102 -2.56 10.00 5.13
N LYS A 103 -1.30 9.70 5.47
CA LYS A 103 -0.90 9.31 6.82
C LYS A 103 -1.25 10.38 7.85
N LEU A 104 -1.05 11.67 7.54
CA LEU A 104 -1.48 12.77 8.40
C LEU A 104 -3.00 12.82 8.58
N SER A 105 -3.78 12.50 7.54
CA SER A 105 -5.25 12.45 7.61
C SER A 105 -5.80 11.23 8.37
N VAL A 106 -5.07 10.10 8.36
CA VAL A 106 -5.42 8.88 9.11
C VAL A 106 -5.01 9.03 10.58
N ASN A 107 -3.88 9.65 10.88
CA ASN A 107 -3.45 9.94 12.25
C ASN A 107 -4.43 10.86 13.00
N LYS A 108 -5.10 11.80 12.31
CA LYS A 108 -6.20 12.58 12.90
C LYS A 108 -7.40 11.74 13.31
N ARG A 109 -7.63 10.57 12.68
CA ARG A 109 -8.67 9.60 13.11
C ARG A 109 -8.18 8.71 14.25
N GLU A 110 -6.88 8.44 14.32
CA GLU A 110 -6.27 7.68 15.42
C GLU A 110 -6.10 8.48 16.72
N GLU A 111 -6.07 9.83 16.70
CA GLU A 111 -6.17 10.62 17.94
C GLU A 111 -7.56 10.51 18.59
N VAL A 112 -8.62 10.34 17.78
CA VAL A 112 -10.00 10.18 18.28
C VAL A 112 -10.31 8.73 18.69
N PHE A 113 -9.69 7.73 18.05
CA PHE A 113 -9.88 6.31 18.41
C PHE A 113 -8.84 5.75 19.39
N GLY A 114 -7.62 6.29 19.39
CA GLY A 114 -6.52 5.89 20.26
C GLY A 114 -6.71 6.32 21.71
N SER A 115 -7.40 7.44 21.95
CA SER A 115 -7.74 7.89 23.31
C SER A 115 -8.77 6.99 24.00
N HIS A 116 -9.66 6.32 23.25
CA HIS A 116 -10.70 5.45 23.83
C HIS A 116 -10.22 4.01 24.09
N LEU A 117 -9.36 3.46 23.22
CA LEU A 117 -8.82 2.10 23.37
C LEU A 117 -7.58 2.02 24.28
N LEU A 118 -6.71 3.05 24.31
CA LEU A 118 -5.63 3.10 25.29
C LEU A 118 -6.15 3.30 26.71
N CYS A 119 -7.31 3.92 26.90
CA CYS A 119 -7.95 4.03 28.22
C CYS A 119 -8.49 2.67 28.71
N GLN A 120 -9.01 1.82 27.82
CA GLN A 120 -9.49 0.47 28.20
C GLN A 120 -8.35 -0.56 28.37
N LEU A 121 -7.28 -0.48 27.57
CA LEU A 121 -6.13 -1.39 27.71
C LEU A 121 -5.23 -1.03 28.89
N LYS A 122 -5.15 0.24 29.32
CA LYS A 122 -4.44 0.60 30.57
C LYS A 122 -5.14 0.10 31.83
N MET A 123 -6.48 0.05 31.87
CA MET A 123 -7.20 -0.46 33.04
C MET A 123 -7.12 -1.98 33.20
N THR A 124 -7.00 -2.74 32.11
CA THR A 124 -6.90 -4.22 32.17
C THR A 124 -5.47 -4.71 32.45
N PHE A 125 -4.44 -3.95 32.10
CA PHE A 125 -3.05 -4.29 32.43
C PHE A 125 -2.64 -3.99 33.88
N GLN A 126 -3.27 -3.03 34.56
CA GLN A 126 -2.99 -2.78 35.99
C GLN A 126 -3.58 -3.84 36.92
N LEU A 127 -4.71 -4.46 36.56
CA LEU A 127 -5.35 -5.48 37.40
C LEU A 127 -4.73 -6.88 37.23
N SER A 128 -4.16 -7.19 36.06
CA SER A 128 -3.53 -8.50 35.80
C SER A 128 -2.10 -8.61 36.34
N GLY A 129 -1.35 -7.51 36.42
CA GLY A 129 -0.01 -7.48 37.01
C GLY A 129 0.02 -7.74 38.53
N ILE A 130 -1.00 -7.30 39.26
CA ILE A 130 -1.08 -7.48 40.72
C ILE A 130 -1.40 -8.95 41.09
N ILE A 131 -2.18 -9.65 40.27
CA ILE A 131 -2.54 -11.06 40.53
C ILE A 131 -1.37 -11.99 40.23
N PHE A 132 -0.59 -11.71 39.18
CA PHE A 132 0.57 -12.54 38.82
C PHE A 132 1.71 -12.42 39.85
N TRP A 133 1.95 -11.22 40.40
CA TRP A 133 3.02 -11.01 41.39
C TRP A 133 2.72 -11.65 42.77
N LYS A 134 1.45 -11.75 43.16
CA LYS A 134 1.05 -12.40 44.43
C LYS A 134 1.23 -13.93 44.39
N LYS A 135 1.21 -14.55 43.20
CA LYS A 135 1.34 -16.01 43.05
C LYS A 135 2.79 -16.50 43.05
N TRP A 136 3.76 -15.61 42.89
CA TRP A 136 5.19 -15.95 42.81
C TRP A 136 5.96 -15.74 44.12
N ARG A 137 5.33 -15.23 45.18
CA ARG A 137 5.98 -14.96 46.48
C ARG A 137 5.76 -16.07 47.54
N ASN A 138 4.89 -17.05 47.30
CA ASN A 138 4.60 -18.15 48.23
C ASN A 138 5.08 -19.51 47.71
N LYS A 139 6.29 -19.55 47.13
CA LYS A 139 6.97 -20.80 46.82
C LYS A 139 8.44 -20.70 47.21
#